data_AF-Q017A3-F1
#
_entry.id   AF-Q017A3-F1
#
_cell.length_a   1.000
_cell.length_b   1.000
_cell.length_c   1.000
_cell.angle_alpha   90.00
_cell.angle_beta   90.00
_cell.angle_gamma   90.00
#
_symmetry.space_group_name_H-M   'P 1'
#
loop_
_entity.id
_entity.type
_entity.pdbx_description
1 polymer ?
#
loop_
_entity_poly.entity_id
_entity_poly.type
_entity_poly.pdbx_seq_one_letter_code
_entity_poly.pdbx_strand_id
1 'polypeptide(L)'
;MRALGGLGGGIAIVASALVTRGVRALDARAFEWAGIFETPENEYVWQAQKVADAYADATMKMVIYGESVAGHDELEARESIGDTAIGGNCPTVKTRDSVLIPGSGCVNLEFSNSWHTTPFKINTTDIAAVSIFTEHIPTEFERDAHYLKDLNGNDVEPKASLPETSTVTKSKPWANAIGAAIVVNTVTLCGVAFLVPGIAEKQKKFPELVSCIINSFSAGALLSAAFYLMFYEATHLIKPAGSDEAEQTAWWASASIFGFLMAYFIDFAIAVVFPSRGNTVKTTDEELAAKGARDDCDTCKSHKYRVRGGIILGDFTHNLVDGIFIGFGFLNCGTTMGWSITAATVYHEIAQELADYLVLVDPFQGDLAPLPTLSLNFVSGMSVILGVLISVGSGNKNDFLHGLLLAFGAGVYLQIAAAECMPRVSVSATSPRLRATSILTFIVGVIAISLVLLNHKHCTVAVDGGDSNAHLH
;
A
#
# COMPACT_ATOMS: atom_id res chain seq x y z
N MET A 1 -25.00 -42.96 2.47
CA MET A 1 -24.16 -43.23 1.29
C MET A 1 -24.76 -42.49 0.09
N ARG A 2 -23.93 -41.73 -0.63
CA ARG A 2 -24.18 -40.96 -1.89
C ARG A 2 -25.11 -39.75 -1.73
N ALA A 3 -24.68 -38.48 -1.72
CA ALA A 3 -23.57 -37.72 -2.29
C ALA A 3 -23.59 -37.54 -3.83
N LEU A 4 -23.65 -36.25 -4.21
CA LEU A 4 -23.14 -35.58 -5.42
C LEU A 4 -23.93 -35.68 -6.74
N GLY A 5 -24.38 -34.51 -7.20
CA GLY A 5 -24.71 -34.26 -8.61
C GLY A 5 -25.53 -32.98 -8.81
N GLY A 6 -24.91 -31.90 -9.30
CA GLY A 6 -25.67 -30.80 -9.90
C GLY A 6 -25.16 -29.37 -9.70
N LEU A 7 -23.86 -29.10 -9.88
CA LEU A 7 -23.33 -27.74 -10.08
C LEU A 7 -22.24 -27.80 -11.15
N GLY A 8 -22.64 -27.57 -12.41
CA GLY A 8 -21.75 -27.66 -13.56
C GLY A 8 -22.50 -27.32 -14.83
N GLY A 9 -22.80 -26.04 -15.04
CA GLY A 9 -23.50 -25.58 -16.24
C GLY A 9 -23.40 -24.09 -16.57
N GLY A 10 -22.70 -23.28 -15.76
CA GLY A 10 -22.67 -21.82 -15.93
C GLY A 10 -21.35 -21.22 -16.45
N ILE A 11 -20.29 -22.01 -16.61
CA ILE A 11 -18.94 -21.48 -16.95
C ILE A 11 -18.59 -21.62 -18.44
N ALA A 12 -19.37 -22.37 -19.23
CA ALA A 12 -19.00 -22.72 -20.61
C ALA A 12 -19.50 -21.75 -21.69
N ILE A 13 -20.29 -20.70 -21.38
CA ILE A 13 -20.85 -19.79 -22.40
C ILE A 13 -20.07 -18.45 -22.48
N VAL A 14 -19.29 -18.08 -21.47
CA VAL A 14 -18.44 -16.85 -21.53
C VAL A 14 -17.06 -17.14 -22.16
N ALA A 15 -16.58 -18.38 -22.09
CA ALA A 15 -15.28 -18.77 -22.66
C ALA A 15 -15.26 -18.83 -24.20
N SER A 16 -16.41 -18.96 -24.87
CA SER A 16 -16.45 -19.08 -26.33
C SER A 16 -16.58 -17.75 -27.08
N ALA A 17 -16.80 -16.63 -26.39
CA ALA A 17 -16.83 -15.29 -26.98
C ALA A 17 -15.46 -14.58 -26.93
N LEU A 18 -14.60 -14.93 -25.97
CA LEU A 18 -13.24 -14.40 -25.83
C LEU A 18 -12.21 -15.11 -26.72
N VAL A 19 -12.43 -16.38 -27.07
CA VAL A 19 -11.46 -17.16 -27.87
C VAL A 19 -11.47 -16.78 -29.36
N THR A 20 -12.55 -16.17 -29.87
CA THR A 20 -12.61 -15.67 -31.26
C THR A 20 -12.01 -14.28 -31.49
N ARG A 21 -11.54 -13.58 -30.44
CA ARG A 21 -10.89 -12.26 -30.58
C ARG A 21 -9.37 -12.28 -30.35
N GLY A 22 -8.81 -13.33 -29.75
CA GLY A 22 -7.39 -13.40 -29.36
C GLY A 22 -6.43 -14.06 -30.36
N VAL A 23 -6.85 -14.34 -31.60
CA VAL A 23 -5.97 -14.94 -32.61
C VAL A 23 -6.12 -14.19 -33.94
N ARG A 24 -5.71 -12.92 -33.95
CA ARG A 24 -5.05 -12.36 -35.13
C ARG A 24 -3.56 -12.46 -34.88
N ALA A 25 -2.87 -12.98 -35.88
CA ALA A 25 -1.46 -13.30 -35.85
C ALA A 25 -0.60 -12.13 -35.35
N LEU A 26 0.44 -12.46 -34.59
CA LEU A 26 1.67 -11.67 -34.48
C LEU A 26 2.28 -11.54 -35.87
N ASP A 27 1.69 -10.69 -36.72
CA ASP A 27 2.44 -10.04 -37.79
C ASP A 27 3.37 -9.01 -37.11
N ALA A 28 4.58 -8.86 -37.63
CA ALA A 28 5.55 -7.88 -37.14
C ALA A 28 4.93 -6.48 -37.25
N ARG A 29 4.57 -5.90 -36.10
CA ARG A 29 4.03 -4.54 -36.02
C ARG A 29 5.09 -3.55 -36.46
N ALA A 30 4.68 -2.53 -37.21
CA ALA A 30 5.57 -1.47 -37.68
C ALA A 30 5.92 -0.47 -36.58
N PHE A 31 5.05 -0.29 -35.57
CA PHE A 31 5.34 0.53 -34.40
C PHE A 31 5.65 -0.33 -33.17
N GLU A 32 6.60 0.11 -32.36
CA GLU A 32 6.98 -0.55 -31.10
C GLU A 32 6.19 -0.02 -29.90
N TRP A 33 5.76 1.25 -29.94
CA TRP A 33 5.03 1.88 -28.86
C TRP A 33 3.94 2.85 -29.35
N ALA A 34 2.85 2.97 -28.60
CA ALA A 34 1.89 4.04 -28.74
C ALA A 34 1.37 4.51 -27.38
N GLY A 35 0.92 5.77 -27.29
CA GLY A 35 0.32 6.34 -26.09
C GLY A 35 -0.72 7.39 -26.42
N ILE A 36 -1.71 7.55 -25.55
CA ILE A 36 -2.77 8.57 -25.69
C ILE A 36 -2.72 9.56 -24.54
N PHE A 37 -2.81 10.86 -24.83
CA PHE A 37 -2.56 11.95 -23.89
C PHE A 37 -3.72 12.94 -23.90
N GLU A 38 -4.08 13.50 -22.75
CA GLU A 38 -4.94 14.68 -22.69
C GLU A 38 -4.12 15.93 -23.06
N THR A 39 -4.73 16.83 -23.83
CA THR A 39 -4.07 18.06 -24.31
C THR A 39 -4.86 19.30 -23.91
N PRO A 40 -4.95 19.64 -22.60
CA PRO A 40 -5.59 20.88 -22.15
C PRO A 40 -4.88 22.17 -22.63
N GLU A 41 -3.61 22.07 -23.03
CA GLU A 41 -2.83 23.17 -23.61
C GLU A 41 -2.79 23.09 -25.14
N ASN A 42 -2.41 24.19 -25.79
CA ASN A 42 -2.38 24.30 -27.26
C ASN A 42 -1.03 23.89 -27.89
N GLU A 43 0.01 23.68 -27.08
CA GLU A 43 1.34 23.29 -27.56
C GLU A 43 2.02 22.38 -26.53
N TYR A 44 2.72 21.36 -27.02
CA TYR A 44 3.54 20.44 -26.24
C TYR A 44 4.90 20.26 -26.90
N VAL A 45 5.86 19.72 -26.15
CA VAL A 45 7.19 19.40 -26.67
C VAL A 45 7.46 17.91 -26.51
N TRP A 46 7.63 17.23 -27.65
CA TRP A 46 8.25 15.92 -27.69
C TRP A 46 9.77 16.08 -27.68
N GLN A 47 10.51 15.30 -26.92
CA GLN A 47 11.96 15.38 -26.88
C GLN A 47 12.62 14.01 -26.81
N ALA A 48 13.81 13.93 -27.40
CA ALA A 48 14.71 12.79 -27.27
C ALA A 48 16.03 13.27 -26.68
N GLN A 49 16.66 12.47 -25.82
CA GLN A 49 17.92 12.75 -25.17
C GLN A 49 18.96 11.66 -25.48
N LYS A 50 20.23 12.05 -25.44
CA LYS A 50 21.33 11.09 -25.47
C LYS A 50 21.46 10.39 -24.12
N VAL A 51 21.46 9.06 -24.14
CA VAL A 51 21.81 8.18 -23.02
C VAL A 51 23.25 7.73 -23.21
N ALA A 52 24.11 7.94 -22.21
CA ALA A 52 25.56 7.67 -22.31
C ALA A 52 26.21 8.27 -23.58
N ASP A 53 25.89 9.54 -23.88
CA ASP A 53 26.40 10.34 -25.01
C ASP A 53 26.03 9.86 -26.44
N ALA A 54 25.06 8.95 -26.56
CA ALA A 54 24.46 8.55 -27.84
C ALA A 54 22.92 8.53 -27.78
N TYR A 55 22.26 8.78 -28.91
CA TYR A 55 20.83 8.44 -29.04
C TYR A 55 20.71 6.93 -29.31
N ALA A 56 19.60 6.31 -28.88
CA ALA A 56 19.35 4.89 -29.12
C ALA A 56 19.32 4.56 -30.63
N ASP A 57 18.71 5.43 -31.42
CA ASP A 57 18.82 5.50 -32.88
C ASP A 57 19.05 6.97 -33.31
N ALA A 58 19.55 7.22 -34.52
CA ALA A 58 19.69 8.56 -35.09
C ALA A 58 18.35 9.16 -35.53
N THR A 59 17.33 8.31 -35.79
CA THR A 59 16.01 8.74 -36.20
C THR A 59 14.90 7.94 -35.52
N MET A 60 13.66 8.44 -35.55
CA MET A 60 12.49 7.68 -35.08
C MET A 60 11.25 8.11 -35.87
N LYS A 61 10.56 7.16 -36.52
CA LYS A 61 9.25 7.48 -37.10
C LYS A 61 8.19 7.70 -36.03
N MET A 62 7.29 8.62 -36.31
CA MET A 62 6.20 9.00 -35.44
C MET A 62 4.95 9.33 -36.24
N VAL A 63 3.79 8.97 -35.69
CA VAL A 63 2.47 9.39 -36.18
C VAL A 63 1.70 9.96 -35.00
N ILE A 64 0.99 11.07 -35.22
CA ILE A 64 0.15 11.71 -34.20
C ILE A 64 -1.26 11.86 -34.77
N TYR A 65 -2.28 11.46 -34.03
CA TYR A 65 -3.70 11.73 -34.34
C TYR A 65 -4.34 12.57 -33.25
N GLY A 66 -5.27 13.44 -33.64
CA GLY A 66 -6.15 14.13 -32.71
C GLY A 66 -7.34 13.24 -32.35
N GLU A 67 -7.69 13.21 -31.07
CA GLU A 67 -8.79 12.45 -30.51
C GLU A 67 -9.72 13.38 -29.71
N SER A 68 -10.99 12.99 -29.60
CA SER A 68 -11.98 13.73 -28.82
C SER A 68 -11.88 13.47 -27.31
N VAL A 69 -11.26 12.37 -26.91
CA VAL A 69 -11.05 11.95 -25.52
C VAL A 69 -9.81 11.07 -25.45
N ALA A 70 -9.10 11.12 -24.32
CA ALA A 70 -7.99 10.22 -24.05
C ALA A 70 -8.49 8.99 -23.30
N GLY A 71 -8.52 7.84 -23.97
CA GLY A 71 -8.92 6.57 -23.37
C GLY A 71 -8.30 5.37 -24.07
N HIS A 72 -8.34 4.23 -23.39
CA HIS A 72 -7.73 2.99 -23.87
C HIS A 72 -8.44 2.46 -25.13
N ASP A 73 -9.77 2.43 -25.14
CA ASP A 73 -10.57 1.97 -26.28
C ASP A 73 -10.30 2.82 -27.55
N GLU A 74 -10.11 4.13 -27.38
CA GLU A 74 -9.75 5.04 -28.47
C GLU A 74 -8.35 4.75 -29.03
N LEU A 75 -7.38 4.46 -28.17
CA LEU A 75 -6.02 4.10 -28.59
C LEU A 75 -6.00 2.74 -29.30
N GLU A 76 -6.72 1.74 -28.79
CA GLU A 76 -6.86 0.43 -29.45
C GLU A 76 -7.56 0.55 -30.81
N ALA A 77 -8.61 1.37 -30.92
CA ALA A 77 -9.29 1.59 -32.19
C ALA A 77 -8.38 2.19 -33.27
N ARG A 78 -7.31 2.90 -32.87
CA ARG A 78 -6.31 3.50 -33.76
C ARG A 78 -5.16 2.57 -34.15
N GLU A 79 -5.03 1.44 -33.49
CA GLU A 79 -3.92 0.51 -33.61
C GLU A 79 -3.57 0.14 -35.07
N SER A 80 -4.55 -0.38 -35.81
CA SER A 80 -4.35 -0.81 -37.20
C SER A 80 -3.99 0.34 -38.15
N ILE A 81 -4.48 1.55 -37.86
CA ILE A 81 -4.23 2.75 -38.68
C ILE A 81 -2.83 3.28 -38.37
N GLY A 82 -2.44 3.34 -37.10
CA GLY A 82 -1.09 3.72 -36.66
C GLY A 82 -0.02 2.80 -37.23
N ASP A 83 -0.24 1.49 -37.19
CA ASP A 83 0.67 0.48 -37.76
C ASP A 83 0.88 0.65 -39.27
N THR A 84 -0.22 0.83 -40.01
CA THR A 84 -0.15 1.09 -41.45
C THR A 84 0.60 2.39 -41.76
N ALA A 85 0.40 3.43 -40.95
CA ALA A 85 1.02 4.74 -41.15
C ALA A 85 2.53 4.72 -40.88
N ILE A 86 2.97 4.08 -39.79
CA ILE A 86 4.40 3.93 -39.45
C ILE A 86 5.13 3.04 -40.47
N GLY A 87 4.48 1.98 -40.96
CA GLY A 87 5.01 1.11 -42.01
C GLY A 87 5.14 1.77 -43.40
N GLY A 88 4.63 2.99 -43.55
CA GLY A 88 4.66 3.77 -44.79
C GLY A 88 5.94 4.59 -45.00
N ASN A 89 5.87 5.53 -45.95
CA ASN A 89 6.95 6.49 -46.20
C ASN A 89 6.76 7.73 -45.32
N CYS A 90 7.75 8.06 -44.49
CA CYS A 90 7.68 9.13 -43.50
C CYS A 90 8.71 10.22 -43.84
N PRO A 91 8.30 11.45 -44.23
CA PRO A 91 9.21 12.55 -44.50
C PRO A 91 10.04 12.93 -43.26
N THR A 92 11.32 13.22 -43.46
CA THR A 92 12.22 13.60 -42.37
C THR A 92 11.96 15.03 -41.89
N VAL A 93 11.90 15.22 -40.57
CA VAL A 93 11.70 16.52 -39.92
C VAL A 93 12.80 16.81 -38.90
N LYS A 94 13.12 18.10 -38.70
CA LYS A 94 14.17 18.59 -37.78
C LYS A 94 13.58 19.55 -36.76
N THR A 95 14.14 19.54 -35.54
CA THR A 95 13.73 20.31 -34.34
C THR A 95 13.40 21.80 -34.54
N ARG A 96 13.91 22.46 -35.58
CA ARG A 96 13.70 23.89 -35.86
C ARG A 96 12.89 24.20 -37.11
N ASP A 97 12.70 23.21 -37.98
CA ASP A 97 12.12 23.42 -39.31
C ASP A 97 10.65 22.98 -39.38
N SER A 98 10.12 22.37 -38.30
CA SER A 98 8.79 21.74 -38.34
C SER A 98 8.11 21.77 -36.98
N VAL A 99 6.82 22.12 -37.00
CA VAL A 99 5.87 21.88 -35.92
C VAL A 99 5.06 20.65 -36.31
N LEU A 100 4.99 19.67 -35.42
CA LEU A 100 4.22 18.45 -35.64
C LEU A 100 2.73 18.75 -35.47
N ILE A 101 1.94 18.39 -36.48
CA ILE A 101 0.50 18.64 -36.51
C ILE A 101 -0.22 17.29 -36.46
N PRO A 102 -1.05 17.01 -35.44
CA PRO A 102 -1.85 15.80 -35.38
C PRO A 102 -2.71 15.63 -36.65
N GLY A 103 -2.71 14.43 -37.22
CA GLY A 103 -3.43 14.09 -38.45
C GLY A 103 -2.67 14.40 -39.76
N SER A 104 -1.45 14.95 -39.70
CA SER A 104 -0.64 15.27 -40.90
C SER A 104 0.05 14.06 -41.56
N GLY A 105 -0.03 12.87 -40.94
CA GLY A 105 0.59 11.64 -41.42
C GLY A 105 1.85 11.26 -40.65
N CYS A 106 2.59 10.28 -41.16
CA CYS A 106 3.85 9.84 -40.55
C CYS A 106 5.00 10.80 -40.83
N VAL A 107 5.83 11.04 -39.82
CA VAL A 107 7.07 11.82 -39.91
C VAL A 107 8.24 10.99 -39.42
N ASN A 108 9.44 11.23 -39.94
CA ASN A 108 10.68 10.63 -39.43
C ASN A 108 11.48 11.70 -38.67
N LEU A 109 11.55 11.62 -37.35
CA LEU A 109 12.26 12.59 -36.51
C LEU A 109 13.77 12.37 -36.67
N GLU A 110 14.53 13.40 -37.07
CA GLU A 110 16.00 13.33 -37.12
C GLU A 110 16.60 13.99 -35.87
N PHE A 111 17.35 13.20 -35.08
CA PHE A 111 17.97 13.69 -33.86
C PHE A 111 19.30 14.39 -34.14
N SER A 112 19.51 15.54 -33.48
CA SER A 112 20.71 16.36 -33.70
C SER A 112 21.91 15.79 -32.95
N ASN A 113 22.91 15.29 -33.67
CA ASN A 113 24.16 14.81 -33.08
C ASN A 113 24.90 15.86 -32.25
N SER A 114 24.71 17.15 -32.55
CA SER A 114 25.34 18.25 -31.83
C SER A 114 24.65 18.60 -30.52
N TRP A 115 23.45 18.07 -30.26
CA TRP A 115 22.62 18.43 -29.11
C TRP A 115 22.43 17.21 -28.20
N HIS A 116 22.47 17.42 -26.88
CA HIS A 116 22.20 16.37 -25.90
C HIS A 116 20.70 16.09 -25.73
N THR A 117 19.84 16.99 -26.22
CA THR A 117 18.39 16.86 -26.23
C THR A 117 17.87 17.51 -27.52
N THR A 118 17.08 16.78 -28.31
CA THR A 118 16.45 17.28 -29.54
C THR A 118 14.94 17.41 -29.33
N PRO A 119 14.39 18.63 -29.24
CA PRO A 119 12.96 18.86 -29.05
C PRO A 119 12.17 18.99 -30.36
N PHE A 120 10.90 18.62 -30.39
CA PHE A 120 9.96 18.80 -31.49
C PHE A 120 8.65 19.32 -30.91
N LYS A 121 8.16 20.44 -31.45
CA LYS A 121 6.91 21.04 -31.00
C LYS A 121 5.73 20.30 -31.59
N ILE A 122 4.69 20.06 -30.80
CA ILE A 122 3.41 19.51 -31.23
C ILE A 122 2.35 20.60 -31.03
N ASN A 123 1.61 20.93 -32.08
CA ASN A 123 0.49 21.86 -32.00
C ASN A 123 -0.81 21.09 -31.72
N THR A 124 -1.43 21.39 -30.59
CA THR A 124 -2.67 20.75 -30.11
C THR A 124 -3.82 21.76 -29.98
N THR A 125 -3.72 22.90 -30.68
CA THR A 125 -4.80 23.91 -30.73
C THR A 125 -6.11 23.24 -31.17
N ASP A 126 -7.16 23.42 -30.37
CA ASP A 126 -8.49 22.86 -30.59
C ASP A 126 -8.54 21.31 -30.64
N ILE A 127 -7.56 20.63 -30.05
CA ILE A 127 -7.49 19.17 -29.94
C ILE A 127 -7.57 18.78 -28.45
N ALA A 128 -8.55 17.94 -28.09
CA ALA A 128 -8.79 17.56 -26.70
C ALA A 128 -7.81 16.49 -26.18
N ALA A 129 -7.40 15.58 -27.07
CA ALA A 129 -6.43 14.54 -26.78
C ALA A 129 -5.62 14.19 -28.04
N VAL A 130 -4.44 13.60 -27.86
CA VAL A 130 -3.64 13.06 -28.97
C VAL A 130 -3.25 11.61 -28.73
N SER A 131 -3.32 10.78 -29.76
CA SER A 131 -2.67 9.47 -29.79
C SER A 131 -1.37 9.55 -30.60
N ILE A 132 -0.27 9.05 -30.03
CA ILE A 132 1.07 9.10 -30.60
C ILE A 132 1.57 7.66 -30.78
N PHE A 133 2.03 7.32 -31.97
CA PHE A 133 2.63 6.03 -32.33
C PHE A 133 4.09 6.26 -32.72
N THR A 134 5.00 5.42 -32.23
CA THR A 134 6.44 5.55 -32.47
C THR A 134 7.08 4.24 -32.93
N GLU A 135 8.05 4.36 -33.82
CA GLU A 135 8.87 3.23 -34.30
C GLU A 135 9.68 2.58 -33.18
N HIS A 136 10.08 3.35 -32.16
CA HIS A 136 10.82 2.90 -30.99
C HIS A 136 10.09 3.20 -29.69
N ILE A 137 10.51 2.56 -28.59
CA ILE A 137 10.00 2.87 -27.25
C ILE A 137 10.59 4.22 -26.79
N PRO A 138 9.77 5.25 -26.51
CA PRO A 138 10.26 6.60 -26.20
C PRO A 138 11.25 6.69 -25.03
N THR A 139 11.11 5.82 -24.03
CA THR A 139 11.97 5.78 -22.83
C THR A 139 13.42 5.40 -23.14
N GLU A 140 13.70 4.79 -24.31
CA GLU A 140 15.07 4.53 -24.77
C GLU A 140 15.84 5.83 -25.05
N PHE A 141 15.12 6.93 -25.21
CA PHE A 141 15.64 8.26 -25.49
C PHE A 141 15.56 9.19 -24.27
N GLU A 142 15.46 8.66 -23.05
CA GLU A 142 15.41 9.45 -21.81
C GLU A 142 16.68 9.30 -20.99
N ARG A 143 17.37 10.43 -20.73
CA ARG A 143 18.49 10.48 -19.78
C ARG A 143 18.04 10.95 -18.41
N ASP A 144 17.32 12.07 -18.38
CA ASP A 144 16.94 12.79 -17.16
C ASP A 144 15.62 13.57 -17.27
N ALA A 145 14.95 13.54 -18.43
CA ALA A 145 13.71 14.27 -18.66
C ALA A 145 12.75 13.47 -19.55
N HIS A 146 11.45 13.51 -19.23
CA HIS A 146 10.44 12.73 -19.93
C HIS A 146 10.30 13.12 -21.40
N TYR A 147 9.93 12.18 -22.27
CA TYR A 147 9.84 12.39 -23.72
C TYR A 147 8.73 13.36 -24.14
N LEU A 148 7.68 13.56 -23.33
CA LEU A 148 6.62 14.55 -23.58
C LEU A 148 6.51 15.53 -22.42
N LYS A 149 6.51 16.84 -22.74
CA LYS A 149 6.42 17.94 -21.79
C LYS A 149 5.41 19.01 -22.19
N ASP A 150 4.84 19.69 -21.20
CA ASP A 150 4.03 20.91 -21.36
C ASP A 150 4.92 22.16 -21.57
N LEU A 151 4.30 23.32 -21.79
CA LEU A 151 5.04 24.58 -21.96
C LEU A 151 5.77 25.08 -20.71
N ASN A 152 5.39 24.57 -19.54
CA ASN A 152 6.02 24.88 -18.26
C ASN A 152 7.21 23.94 -17.96
N GLY A 153 7.42 22.92 -18.79
CA GLY A 153 8.46 21.92 -18.65
C GLY A 153 8.10 20.74 -17.76
N ASN A 154 6.84 20.62 -17.33
CA ASN A 154 6.34 19.47 -16.57
C ASN A 154 6.19 18.25 -17.50
N ASP A 155 6.39 17.06 -16.94
CA ASP A 155 6.23 15.80 -17.66
C ASP A 155 4.74 15.49 -17.88
N VAL A 156 4.41 15.01 -19.07
CA VAL A 156 3.04 14.65 -19.47
C VAL A 156 2.98 13.17 -19.77
N GLU A 157 2.27 12.42 -18.92
CA GLU A 157 2.15 10.97 -18.99
C GLU A 157 0.95 10.51 -19.86
N PRO A 158 1.06 9.37 -20.56
CA PRO A 158 -0.05 8.83 -21.33
C PRO A 158 -1.14 8.27 -20.40
N LYS A 159 -2.41 8.45 -20.77
CA LYS A 159 -3.57 7.82 -20.12
C LYS A 159 -3.65 6.31 -20.39
N ALA A 160 -3.18 5.87 -21.55
CA ALA A 160 -3.06 4.48 -21.95
C ALA A 160 -1.90 4.31 -22.94
N SER A 161 -1.32 3.12 -23.04
CA SER A 161 -0.23 2.80 -23.97
C SER A 161 -0.38 1.43 -24.62
N LEU A 162 0.19 1.27 -25.83
CA LEU A 162 0.28 0.02 -26.60
C LEU A 162 1.74 -0.32 -26.98
N PRO A 163 2.13 -1.60 -27.11
CA PRO A 163 1.38 -2.76 -26.63
C PRO A 163 1.05 -2.52 -25.17
N GLU A 164 -0.18 -2.89 -24.74
CA GLU A 164 -0.56 -2.79 -23.33
C GLU A 164 0.64 -3.26 -22.56
N THR A 165 1.22 -2.37 -21.73
CA THR A 165 2.51 -2.62 -21.10
C THR A 165 2.53 -4.09 -20.77
N SER A 166 3.34 -4.82 -21.53
CA SER A 166 3.70 -6.16 -21.15
C SER A 166 4.50 -5.84 -19.92
N THR A 167 3.80 -5.75 -18.79
CA THR A 167 4.35 -6.09 -17.52
C THR A 167 4.94 -7.44 -17.86
N VAL A 168 6.25 -7.48 -18.12
CA VAL A 168 7.09 -8.49 -17.51
C VAL A 168 6.41 -8.67 -16.18
N THR A 169 5.72 -9.79 -16.02
CA THR A 169 5.03 -10.07 -14.77
C THR A 169 6.17 -10.03 -13.78
N LYS A 170 6.38 -8.88 -13.12
CA LYS A 170 7.40 -8.74 -12.09
C LYS A 170 7.06 -9.89 -11.19
N SER A 171 7.95 -10.87 -11.15
CA SER A 171 7.67 -12.10 -10.42
C SER A 171 7.24 -11.64 -9.06
N LYS A 172 6.00 -11.99 -8.67
CA LYS A 172 5.43 -11.52 -7.40
C LYS A 172 6.51 -11.65 -6.33
N PRO A 173 6.76 -10.60 -5.52
CA PRO A 173 7.92 -10.53 -4.62
C PRO A 173 7.75 -11.45 -3.40
N TRP A 174 7.24 -12.66 -3.61
CA TRP A 174 6.92 -13.66 -2.60
C TRP A 174 8.08 -13.88 -1.64
N ALA A 175 9.29 -14.11 -2.16
CA ALA A 175 10.45 -14.39 -1.33
C ALA A 175 10.79 -13.21 -0.41
N ASN A 176 10.84 -11.99 -0.95
CA ASN A 176 11.18 -10.80 -0.17
C ASN A 176 10.08 -10.44 0.82
N ALA A 177 8.81 -10.47 0.40
CA ALA A 177 7.67 -10.11 1.24
C ALA A 177 7.41 -11.14 2.35
N ILE A 178 7.46 -12.44 2.05
CA ILE A 178 7.34 -13.49 3.07
C ILE A 178 8.57 -13.49 3.97
N GLY A 179 9.77 -13.27 3.41
CA GLY A 179 11.00 -13.12 4.18
C GLY A 179 10.91 -11.95 5.18
N ALA A 180 10.40 -10.81 4.75
CA ALA A 180 10.14 -9.66 5.60
C ALA A 180 9.14 -9.98 6.73
N ALA A 181 8.02 -10.63 6.41
CA ALA A 181 7.05 -11.08 7.41
C ALA A 181 7.66 -12.03 8.45
N ILE A 182 8.52 -12.97 8.04
CA ILE A 182 9.26 -13.85 8.94
C ILE A 182 10.25 -13.04 9.80
N VAL A 183 10.91 -12.04 9.23
CA VAL A 183 11.81 -11.15 9.97
C VAL A 183 11.05 -10.39 11.04
N VAL A 184 9.87 -9.82 10.73
CA VAL A 184 9.01 -9.15 11.72
C VAL A 184 8.75 -10.10 12.89
N ASN A 185 8.11 -11.25 12.64
CA ASN A 185 7.70 -12.16 13.70
C ASN A 185 8.90 -12.74 14.51
N THR A 186 10.04 -12.98 13.86
CA THR A 186 11.24 -13.50 14.54
C THR A 186 11.90 -12.43 15.40
N VAL A 187 12.03 -11.20 14.87
CA VAL A 187 12.68 -10.10 15.59
C VAL A 187 11.82 -9.64 16.76
N THR A 188 10.49 -9.61 16.61
CA THR A 188 9.57 -9.24 17.69
C THR A 188 9.59 -10.28 18.80
N LEU A 189 9.50 -11.57 18.47
CA LEU A 189 9.66 -12.66 19.44
C LEU A 189 10.98 -12.56 20.20
N CYS A 190 12.10 -12.43 19.49
CA CYS A 190 13.43 -12.31 20.11
C CYS A 190 13.55 -11.03 20.95
N GLY A 191 13.00 -9.92 20.46
CA GLY A 191 13.00 -8.62 21.12
C GLY A 191 12.24 -8.67 22.43
N VAL A 192 11.01 -9.19 22.45
CA VAL A 192 10.22 -9.36 23.67
C VAL A 192 10.94 -10.32 24.63
N ALA A 193 11.40 -11.48 24.16
CA ALA A 193 12.11 -12.44 25.00
C ALA A 193 13.36 -11.83 25.68
N PHE A 194 14.08 -10.97 24.98
CA PHE A 194 15.27 -10.29 25.49
C PHE A 194 14.94 -9.12 26.44
N LEU A 195 13.90 -8.34 26.13
CA LEU A 195 13.52 -7.16 26.90
C LEU A 195 12.76 -7.50 28.19
N VAL A 196 11.98 -8.58 28.19
CA VAL A 196 11.13 -8.99 29.32
C VAL A 196 11.91 -9.10 30.64
N PRO A 197 13.08 -9.76 30.76
CA PRO A 197 13.80 -9.82 32.02
C PRO A 197 14.13 -8.44 32.61
N GLY A 198 14.58 -7.50 31.79
CA GLY A 198 14.94 -6.15 32.23
C GLY A 198 13.73 -5.24 32.50
N ILE A 199 12.63 -5.47 31.79
CA ILE A 199 11.40 -4.67 31.92
C ILE A 199 10.50 -5.21 33.03
N ALA A 200 10.47 -6.52 33.29
CA ALA A 200 9.62 -7.12 34.31
C ALA A 200 9.94 -6.62 35.73
N GLU A 201 11.21 -6.38 36.04
CA GLU A 201 11.60 -5.78 37.33
C GLU A 201 11.11 -4.32 37.41
N LYS A 202 11.29 -3.55 36.33
CA LYS A 202 10.82 -2.16 36.26
C LYS A 202 9.30 -2.05 36.28
N GLN A 203 8.58 -2.99 35.65
CA GLN A 203 7.12 -3.06 35.63
C GLN A 203 6.58 -3.23 37.05
N LYS A 204 7.21 -4.08 37.87
CA LYS A 204 6.82 -4.27 39.28
C LYS A 204 7.07 -3.04 40.13
N LYS A 205 8.16 -2.31 39.86
CA LYS A 205 8.58 -1.15 40.66
C LYS A 205 7.90 0.16 40.23
N PHE A 206 7.64 0.32 38.93
CA PHE A 206 7.13 1.55 38.31
C PHE A 206 6.10 1.23 37.19
N PRO A 207 4.96 0.60 37.51
CA PRO A 207 3.99 0.13 36.51
C PRO A 207 3.43 1.26 35.65
N GLU A 208 3.11 2.41 36.26
CA GLU A 208 2.58 3.59 35.55
C GLU A 208 3.59 4.15 34.52
N LEU A 209 4.88 4.17 34.86
CA LEU A 209 5.93 4.68 33.98
C LEU A 209 6.12 3.77 32.76
N VAL A 210 6.24 2.47 33.00
CA VAL A 210 6.46 1.49 31.93
C VAL A 210 5.24 1.45 31.01
N SER A 211 4.03 1.40 31.58
CA SER A 211 2.78 1.48 30.82
C SER A 211 2.69 2.76 29.98
N CYS A 212 3.02 3.93 30.56
CA CYS A 212 3.02 5.19 29.82
C CYS A 212 3.98 5.14 28.63
N ILE A 213 5.24 4.72 28.83
CA ILE A 213 6.26 4.73 27.78
C ILE A 213 5.86 3.82 26.63
N ILE A 214 5.51 2.56 26.92
CA ILE A 214 5.25 1.55 25.90
C ILE A 214 3.98 1.89 25.11
N ASN A 215 2.87 2.19 25.80
CA ASN A 215 1.59 2.47 25.13
C ASN A 215 1.62 3.81 24.38
N SER A 216 2.30 4.85 24.90
CA SER A 216 2.35 6.14 24.21
C SER A 216 3.18 6.06 22.94
N PHE A 217 4.32 5.36 23.00
CA PHE A 217 5.15 5.10 21.84
C PHE A 217 4.40 4.32 20.76
N SER A 218 3.73 3.22 21.15
CA SER A 218 2.96 2.38 20.22
C SER A 218 1.81 3.18 19.59
N ALA A 219 1.08 3.97 20.38
CA ALA A 219 0.03 4.85 19.88
C ALA A 219 0.57 5.88 18.87
N GLY A 220 1.72 6.51 19.15
CA GLY A 220 2.33 7.47 18.25
C GLY A 220 2.78 6.84 16.93
N ALA A 221 3.39 5.66 17.00
CA ALA A 221 3.85 4.94 15.82
C ALA A 221 2.67 4.46 14.95
N LEU A 222 1.69 3.77 15.53
CA LEU A 222 0.52 3.27 14.81
C LEU A 222 -0.31 4.40 14.19
N LEU A 223 -0.52 5.50 14.92
CA LEU A 223 -1.27 6.64 14.41
C LEU A 223 -0.52 7.32 13.25
N SER A 224 0.81 7.44 13.35
CA SER A 224 1.67 7.94 12.27
C SER A 224 1.60 7.04 11.03
N ALA A 225 1.67 5.72 11.21
CA ALA A 225 1.54 4.75 10.12
C ALA A 225 0.15 4.84 9.45
N ALA A 226 -0.91 4.92 10.25
CA ALA A 226 -2.28 5.07 9.73
C ALA A 226 -2.43 6.31 8.85
N PHE A 227 -2.01 7.49 9.33
CA PHE A 227 -2.23 8.75 8.62
C PHE A 227 -1.24 9.02 7.51
N TYR A 228 0.06 8.78 7.74
CA TYR A 228 1.08 9.17 6.78
C TYR A 228 1.33 8.13 5.70
N LEU A 229 1.05 6.85 5.98
CA LEU A 229 1.35 5.77 5.04
C LEU A 229 0.08 5.14 4.46
N MET A 230 -0.92 4.83 5.29
CA MET A 230 -2.03 3.99 4.83
C MET A 230 -3.22 4.79 4.32
N PHE A 231 -3.75 5.74 5.11
CA PHE A 231 -4.90 6.55 4.69
C PHE A 231 -4.59 7.38 3.46
N TYR A 232 -3.41 7.99 3.41
CA TYR A 232 -3.00 8.82 2.30
C TYR A 232 -2.78 8.02 1.01
N GLU A 233 -2.12 6.87 1.07
CA GLU A 233 -1.96 6.03 -0.13
C GLU A 233 -3.30 5.42 -0.59
N ALA A 234 -4.18 5.07 0.34
CA ALA A 234 -5.50 4.54 0.00
C ALA A 234 -6.35 5.51 -0.85
N THR A 235 -6.28 6.83 -0.63
CA THR A 235 -7.03 7.79 -1.44
C THR A 235 -6.56 7.86 -2.90
N HIS A 236 -5.30 7.55 -3.16
CA HIS A 236 -4.74 7.56 -4.51
C HIS A 236 -5.10 6.30 -5.30
N LEU A 237 -5.28 5.18 -4.60
CA LEU A 237 -5.58 3.86 -5.16
C LEU A 237 -7.08 3.62 -5.36
N ILE A 238 -7.94 4.21 -4.51
CA ILE A 238 -9.40 4.15 -4.65
C ILE A 238 -9.82 5.22 -5.68
N LYS A 239 -9.47 5.00 -6.95
CA LYS A 239 -9.90 5.83 -8.08
C LYS A 239 -10.55 4.97 -9.17
N PRO A 240 -11.83 4.57 -9.02
CA PRO A 240 -12.55 3.93 -10.12
C PRO A 240 -12.62 4.88 -11.32
N ALA A 241 -12.38 4.36 -12.53
CA ALA A 241 -12.54 5.14 -13.75
C ALA A 241 -13.99 5.64 -13.88
N GLY A 242 -14.18 6.97 -14.02
CA GLY A 242 -15.50 7.60 -14.17
C GLY A 242 -16.27 7.85 -12.88
N SER A 243 -15.73 7.53 -11.70
CA SER A 243 -16.35 7.88 -10.41
C SER A 243 -16.12 9.34 -10.04
N ASP A 244 -17.11 9.99 -9.45
CA ASP A 244 -16.92 11.29 -8.83
C ASP A 244 -16.19 11.18 -7.47
N GLU A 245 -15.71 12.31 -6.94
CA GLU A 245 -14.98 12.39 -5.66
C GLU A 245 -15.82 11.83 -4.49
N ALA A 246 -17.15 11.90 -4.59
CA ALA A 246 -18.06 11.42 -3.57
C ALA A 246 -18.01 9.89 -3.45
N GLU A 247 -17.97 9.17 -4.57
CA GLU A 247 -17.85 7.71 -4.56
C GLU A 247 -16.49 7.24 -4.02
N GLN A 248 -15.39 7.88 -4.42
CA GLN A 248 -14.05 7.56 -3.90
C GLN A 248 -14.00 7.75 -2.38
N THR A 249 -14.53 8.87 -1.90
CA THR A 249 -14.63 9.18 -0.47
C THR A 249 -15.49 8.15 0.25
N ALA A 250 -16.62 7.71 -0.34
CA ALA A 250 -17.50 6.72 0.26
C ALA A 250 -16.81 5.36 0.45
N TRP A 251 -16.08 4.88 -0.55
CA TRP A 251 -15.32 3.62 -0.46
C TRP A 251 -14.20 3.70 0.57
N TRP A 252 -13.39 4.76 0.51
CA TRP A 252 -12.31 5.01 1.47
C TRP A 252 -12.83 5.10 2.90
N ALA A 253 -13.88 5.90 3.13
CA ALA A 253 -14.46 6.09 4.47
C ALA A 253 -15.12 4.80 4.98
N SER A 254 -15.83 4.07 4.13
CA SER A 254 -16.49 2.81 4.53
C SER A 254 -15.47 1.75 4.94
N ALA A 255 -14.39 1.58 4.17
CA ALA A 255 -13.31 0.66 4.53
C ALA A 255 -12.61 1.08 5.83
N SER A 256 -12.34 2.38 6.00
CA SER A 256 -11.74 2.95 7.21
C SER A 256 -12.60 2.70 8.46
N ILE A 257 -13.90 2.98 8.37
CA ILE A 257 -14.86 2.75 9.46
C ILE A 257 -14.98 1.26 9.74
N PHE A 258 -15.01 0.41 8.71
CA PHE A 258 -15.07 -1.04 8.90
C PHE A 258 -13.83 -1.56 9.65
N GLY A 259 -12.64 -1.08 9.31
CA GLY A 259 -11.41 -1.37 10.04
C GLY A 259 -11.47 -0.92 11.50
N PHE A 260 -11.92 0.31 11.74
CA PHE A 260 -12.08 0.84 13.10
C PHE A 260 -13.07 0.01 13.94
N LEU A 261 -14.17 -0.45 13.33
CA LEU A 261 -15.19 -1.27 13.98
C LEU A 261 -14.76 -2.72 14.20
N MET A 262 -13.65 -3.17 13.63
CA MET A 262 -13.19 -4.56 13.74
C MET A 262 -13.01 -4.99 15.20
N ALA A 263 -12.52 -4.11 16.08
CA ALA A 263 -12.40 -4.38 17.52
C ALA A 263 -13.76 -4.67 18.19
N TYR A 264 -14.84 -4.03 17.73
CA TYR A 264 -16.19 -4.28 18.25
C TYR A 264 -16.75 -5.62 17.77
N PHE A 265 -16.45 -6.01 16.52
CA PHE A 265 -16.79 -7.35 16.04
C PHE A 265 -16.04 -8.44 16.82
N ILE A 266 -14.76 -8.19 17.13
CA ILE A 266 -13.93 -9.07 17.97
C ILE A 266 -14.52 -9.18 19.38
N ASP A 267 -14.81 -8.06 20.06
CA ASP A 267 -15.42 -8.09 21.39
C ASP A 267 -16.80 -8.76 21.39
N PHE A 268 -17.60 -8.53 20.35
CA PHE A 268 -18.89 -9.21 20.16
C PHE A 268 -18.71 -10.72 20.02
N ALA A 269 -17.79 -11.19 19.18
CA ALA A 269 -17.51 -12.61 19.01
C ALA A 269 -17.03 -13.25 20.32
N ILE A 270 -16.14 -12.58 21.04
CA ILE A 270 -15.65 -13.01 22.36
C ILE A 270 -16.80 -13.05 23.36
N ALA A 271 -17.71 -12.07 23.34
CA ALA A 271 -18.85 -12.03 24.24
C ALA A 271 -19.85 -13.16 23.97
N VAL A 272 -20.01 -13.59 22.72
CA VAL A 272 -20.84 -14.74 22.36
C VAL A 272 -20.22 -16.05 22.84
N VAL A 273 -18.90 -16.22 22.68
CA VAL A 273 -18.19 -17.44 23.08
C VAL A 273 -17.98 -17.53 24.59
N PHE A 274 -17.70 -16.38 25.23
CA PHE A 274 -17.46 -16.22 26.66
C PHE A 274 -18.44 -15.18 27.25
N PRO A 275 -19.74 -15.54 27.37
CA PRO A 275 -20.74 -14.64 27.91
C PRO A 275 -20.43 -14.28 29.36
N SER A 276 -20.35 -12.98 29.64
CA SER A 276 -20.23 -12.49 31.00
C SER A 276 -21.54 -12.74 31.73
N ARG A 277 -21.54 -13.64 32.72
CA ARG A 277 -22.69 -13.77 33.63
C ARG A 277 -22.69 -12.57 34.57
N GLY A 278 -23.67 -11.69 34.47
CA GLY A 278 -23.85 -10.64 35.45
C GLY A 278 -25.25 -10.03 35.47
N ASN A 279 -26.13 -10.54 36.34
CA ASN A 279 -27.21 -9.76 36.97
C ASN A 279 -27.87 -10.52 38.15
N THR A 280 -27.08 -10.81 39.19
CA THR A 280 -27.50 -10.96 40.59
C THR A 280 -26.20 -10.67 41.36
N VAL A 281 -25.93 -9.58 42.07
CA VAL A 281 -26.72 -8.79 43.00
C VAL A 281 -25.97 -7.45 43.18
N LYS A 282 -26.62 -6.29 42.97
CA LYS A 282 -26.05 -4.94 43.21
C LYS A 282 -26.07 -4.50 44.69
N THR A 283 -26.33 -5.40 45.64
CA THR A 283 -26.55 -5.04 47.05
C THR A 283 -25.66 -5.80 48.04
N THR A 284 -24.67 -6.57 47.60
CA THR A 284 -23.83 -7.39 48.50
C THR A 284 -22.36 -6.98 48.56
N ASP A 285 -21.91 -6.01 47.75
CA ASP A 285 -20.49 -5.69 47.62
C ASP A 285 -19.91 -4.99 48.86
N GLU A 286 -20.71 -4.22 49.61
CA GLU A 286 -20.26 -3.63 50.88
C GLU A 286 -20.24 -4.66 52.04
N GLU A 287 -21.11 -5.68 52.01
CA GLU A 287 -21.21 -6.69 53.08
C GLU A 287 -20.25 -7.88 52.87
N LEU A 288 -19.89 -8.18 51.60
CA LEU A 288 -18.90 -9.20 51.24
C LEU A 288 -17.45 -8.71 51.37
N ALA A 289 -17.19 -7.41 51.16
CA ALA A 289 -15.90 -6.79 51.43
C ALA A 289 -15.47 -6.90 52.90
N ALA A 290 -16.44 -6.95 53.83
CA ALA A 290 -16.20 -7.12 55.26
C ALA A 290 -15.88 -8.58 55.68
N LYS A 291 -16.07 -9.58 54.82
CA LYS A 291 -15.93 -11.01 55.18
C LYS A 291 -14.81 -11.78 54.48
N GLY A 292 -13.94 -11.14 53.68
CA GLY A 292 -12.80 -11.83 53.06
C GLY A 292 -13.22 -13.03 52.19
N ALA A 293 -14.43 -12.98 51.64
CA ALA A 293 -14.92 -13.97 50.70
C ALA A 293 -14.20 -13.75 49.37
N ARG A 294 -13.51 -14.79 48.90
CA ARG A 294 -12.89 -14.84 47.56
C ARG A 294 -13.97 -14.45 46.55
N ASP A 295 -13.68 -13.42 45.75
CA ASP A 295 -14.44 -13.08 44.56
C ASP A 295 -14.85 -14.35 43.81
N ASP A 296 -16.11 -14.41 43.41
CA ASP A 296 -16.71 -15.58 42.80
C ASP A 296 -15.85 -16.04 41.60
N CYS A 297 -15.38 -17.29 41.68
CA CYS A 297 -14.28 -17.82 40.87
C CYS A 297 -14.61 -17.83 39.36
N ASP A 298 -15.89 -17.87 39.02
CA ASP A 298 -16.36 -18.00 37.64
C ASP A 298 -16.47 -16.65 36.90
N THR A 299 -16.85 -15.56 37.57
CA THR A 299 -16.84 -14.19 37.02
C THR A 299 -15.41 -13.71 36.78
N CYS A 300 -14.50 -14.00 37.73
CA CYS A 300 -13.07 -13.72 37.59
C CYS A 300 -12.46 -14.48 36.39
N LYS A 301 -12.81 -15.76 36.21
CA LYS A 301 -12.38 -16.54 35.05
C LYS A 301 -12.92 -15.99 33.74
N SER A 302 -14.21 -15.66 33.67
CA SER A 302 -14.82 -15.09 32.45
C SER A 302 -14.14 -13.80 32.03
N HIS A 303 -13.79 -12.92 32.97
CA HIS A 303 -13.02 -11.71 32.68
C HIS A 303 -11.65 -12.02 32.08
N LYS A 304 -10.88 -12.93 32.71
CA LYS A 304 -9.55 -13.36 32.23
C LYS A 304 -9.61 -13.94 30.80
N TYR A 305 -10.61 -14.76 30.48
CA TYR A 305 -10.78 -15.29 29.12
C TYR A 305 -11.08 -14.21 28.09
N ARG A 306 -11.90 -13.21 28.44
CA ARG A 306 -12.19 -12.08 27.57
C ARG A 306 -10.95 -11.23 27.30
N VAL A 307 -10.15 -10.94 28.33
CA VAL A 307 -8.87 -10.21 28.18
C VAL A 307 -7.92 -10.97 27.27
N ARG A 308 -7.72 -12.27 27.52
CA ARG A 308 -6.86 -13.12 26.68
C ARG A 308 -7.32 -13.15 25.22
N GLY A 309 -8.62 -13.39 25.00
CA GLY A 309 -9.20 -13.44 23.66
C GLY A 309 -9.10 -12.11 22.93
N GLY A 310 -9.35 -11.00 23.63
CA GLY A 310 -9.30 -9.66 23.07
C GLY A 310 -7.90 -9.30 22.59
N ILE A 311 -6.90 -9.55 23.43
CA ILE A 311 -5.49 -9.28 23.08
C ILE A 311 -5.06 -10.17 21.91
N ILE A 312 -5.28 -11.49 21.98
CA ILE A 312 -4.81 -12.41 20.93
C ILE A 312 -5.50 -12.15 19.58
N LEU A 313 -6.82 -11.89 19.58
CA LEU A 313 -7.54 -11.67 18.32
C LEU A 313 -7.35 -10.25 17.78
N GLY A 314 -7.17 -9.26 18.67
CA GLY A 314 -6.78 -7.90 18.31
C GLY A 314 -5.39 -7.88 17.69
N ASP A 315 -4.42 -8.54 18.34
CA ASP A 315 -3.06 -8.70 17.84
C ASP A 315 -3.02 -9.43 16.49
N PHE A 316 -3.77 -10.52 16.34
CA PHE A 316 -3.90 -11.22 15.05
C PHE A 316 -4.37 -10.27 13.94
N THR A 317 -5.36 -9.42 14.23
CA THR A 317 -5.93 -8.49 13.26
C THR A 317 -4.96 -7.36 12.92
N HIS A 318 -4.24 -6.86 13.91
CA HIS A 318 -3.21 -5.85 13.67
C HIS A 318 -2.10 -6.46 12.79
N ASN A 319 -1.55 -7.62 13.18
CA ASN A 319 -0.43 -8.22 12.46
C ASN A 319 -0.83 -8.60 11.02
N LEU A 320 -2.09 -8.96 10.80
CA LEU A 320 -2.67 -9.15 9.46
C LEU A 320 -2.56 -7.88 8.62
N VAL A 321 -2.86 -6.73 9.21
CA VAL A 321 -2.77 -5.42 8.57
C VAL A 321 -1.32 -5.03 8.28
N ASP A 322 -0.39 -5.29 9.19
CA ASP A 322 1.05 -5.14 8.93
C ASP A 322 1.48 -5.95 7.71
N GLY A 323 1.02 -7.19 7.63
CA GLY A 323 1.29 -8.06 6.49
C GLY A 323 0.75 -7.50 5.18
N ILE A 324 -0.47 -6.97 5.20
CA ILE A 324 -1.08 -6.32 4.03
C ILE A 324 -0.20 -5.17 3.54
N PHE A 325 0.27 -4.33 4.47
CA PHE A 325 1.03 -3.14 4.14
C PHE A 325 2.47 -3.46 3.69
N ILE A 326 3.15 -4.42 4.32
CA ILE A 326 4.43 -4.97 3.85
C ILE A 326 4.29 -5.55 2.45
N GLY A 327 3.26 -6.37 2.23
CA GLY A 327 2.98 -6.96 0.92
C GLY A 327 2.74 -5.90 -0.15
N PHE A 328 1.99 -4.84 0.19
CA PHE A 328 1.76 -3.70 -0.69
C PHE A 328 3.07 -2.98 -1.02
N GLY A 329 3.89 -2.72 -0.01
CA GLY A 329 5.19 -2.06 -0.16
C GLY A 329 6.12 -2.79 -1.13
N PHE A 330 6.29 -4.11 -0.98
CA PHE A 330 7.11 -4.89 -1.91
C PHE A 330 6.51 -4.99 -3.31
N LEU A 331 5.18 -5.08 -3.41
CA LEU A 331 4.49 -5.29 -4.68
C LEU A 331 4.44 -4.01 -5.53
N ASN A 332 4.15 -2.86 -4.91
CA ASN A 332 3.83 -1.62 -5.61
C ASN A 332 4.89 -0.53 -5.43
N CYS A 333 5.69 -0.55 -4.35
CA CYS A 333 6.68 0.48 -4.05
C CYS A 333 8.14 0.01 -4.24
N GLY A 334 8.34 -1.28 -4.50
CA GLY A 334 9.65 -1.90 -4.73
C GLY A 334 10.38 -2.37 -3.46
N THR A 335 11.50 -3.07 -3.66
CA THR A 335 12.23 -3.77 -2.59
C THR A 335 12.73 -2.86 -1.47
N THR A 336 13.29 -1.70 -1.81
CA THR A 336 13.82 -0.75 -0.82
C THR A 336 12.72 -0.24 0.10
N MET A 337 11.59 0.19 -0.48
CA MET A 337 10.46 0.67 0.31
C MET A 337 9.80 -0.45 1.13
N GLY A 338 9.67 -1.66 0.55
CA GLY A 338 9.19 -2.83 1.28
C GLY A 338 10.00 -3.13 2.54
N TRP A 339 11.34 -3.06 2.47
CA TRP A 339 12.20 -3.22 3.65
C TRP A 339 12.13 -2.05 4.63
N SER A 340 11.94 -0.81 4.15
CA SER A 340 11.72 0.34 5.03
C SER A 340 10.42 0.22 5.82
N ILE A 341 9.33 -0.22 5.17
CA ILE A 341 8.05 -0.54 5.84
C ILE A 341 8.25 -1.67 6.84
N THR A 342 8.96 -2.73 6.45
CA THR A 342 9.29 -3.86 7.35
C THR A 342 10.03 -3.39 8.61
N ALA A 343 11.00 -2.48 8.46
CA ALA A 343 11.75 -1.92 9.58
C ALA A 343 10.86 -1.05 10.49
N ALA A 344 9.96 -0.24 9.91
CA ALA A 344 8.96 0.51 10.66
C ALA A 344 8.01 -0.42 11.43
N THR A 345 7.56 -1.51 10.80
CA THR A 345 6.73 -2.55 11.44
C THR A 345 7.46 -3.17 12.63
N VAL A 346 8.68 -3.68 12.44
CA VAL A 346 9.49 -4.24 13.54
C VAL A 346 9.58 -3.28 14.74
N TYR A 347 9.76 -1.99 14.46
CA TYR A 347 9.98 -1.01 15.52
C TYR A 347 8.76 -0.80 16.42
N HIS A 348 7.55 -0.70 15.84
CA HIS A 348 6.34 -0.57 16.65
C HIS A 348 5.86 -1.90 17.21
N GLU A 349 6.12 -3.00 16.51
CA GLU A 349 5.77 -4.33 16.96
C GLU A 349 6.48 -4.76 18.25
N ILE A 350 7.77 -4.46 18.39
CA ILE A 350 8.47 -4.77 19.66
C ILE A 350 7.76 -4.11 20.85
N ALA A 351 7.26 -2.89 20.69
CA ALA A 351 6.58 -2.19 21.76
C ALA A 351 5.17 -2.73 22.01
N GLN A 352 4.41 -3.00 20.94
CA GLN A 352 3.05 -3.50 21.03
C GLN A 352 3.01 -4.92 21.62
N GLU A 353 3.83 -5.83 21.10
CA GLU A 353 3.95 -7.21 21.59
C GLU A 353 4.42 -7.27 23.05
N LEU A 354 5.31 -6.35 23.44
CA LEU A 354 5.71 -6.21 24.83
C LEU A 354 4.56 -5.70 25.72
N ALA A 355 3.75 -4.75 25.25
CA ALA A 355 2.59 -4.26 25.99
C ALA A 355 1.58 -5.39 26.25
N ASP A 356 1.30 -6.18 25.21
CA ASP A 356 0.37 -7.30 25.26
C ASP A 356 0.88 -8.43 26.13
N TYR A 357 2.18 -8.75 26.03
CA TYR A 357 2.83 -9.69 26.92
C TYR A 357 2.64 -9.29 28.39
N LEU A 358 2.86 -8.01 28.74
CA LEU A 358 2.75 -7.51 30.11
C LEU A 358 1.32 -7.61 30.66
N VAL A 359 0.30 -7.40 29.83
CA VAL A 359 -1.10 -7.58 30.24
C VAL A 359 -1.46 -9.06 30.38
N LEU A 360 -0.99 -9.91 29.47
CA LEU A 360 -1.28 -11.34 29.47
C LEU A 360 -0.66 -12.08 30.67
N VAL A 361 0.52 -11.67 31.13
CA VAL A 361 1.17 -12.26 32.33
C VAL A 361 0.71 -11.65 33.65
N ASP A 362 -0.03 -10.53 33.63
CA ASP A 362 -0.50 -9.88 34.85
C ASP A 362 -1.53 -10.77 35.59
N PRO A 363 -1.32 -11.13 36.87
CA PRO A 363 -2.19 -12.05 37.61
C PRO A 363 -3.65 -11.58 37.76
N PHE A 364 -3.89 -10.27 37.68
CA PHE A 364 -5.22 -9.67 37.81
C PHE A 364 -5.93 -9.52 36.46
N GLN A 365 -5.19 -9.54 35.34
CA GLN A 365 -5.73 -9.36 34.00
C GLN A 365 -5.69 -10.66 33.18
N GLY A 366 -4.54 -11.04 32.65
CA GLY A 366 -4.40 -12.20 31.79
C GLY A 366 -4.08 -13.49 32.54
N ASP A 367 -3.28 -13.45 33.60
CA ASP A 367 -2.89 -14.60 34.44
C ASP A 367 -2.42 -15.82 33.63
N LEU A 368 -1.59 -15.56 32.60
CA LEU A 368 -0.91 -16.58 31.82
C LEU A 368 0.55 -16.71 32.26
N ALA A 369 1.07 -17.94 32.17
CA ALA A 369 2.48 -18.17 32.40
C ALA A 369 3.33 -17.52 31.28
N PRO A 370 4.55 -17.03 31.58
CA PRO A 370 5.43 -16.36 30.62
C PRO A 370 5.61 -17.06 29.27
N LEU A 371 5.90 -18.37 29.28
CA LEU A 371 6.22 -19.11 28.06
C LEU A 371 5.00 -19.32 27.15
N PRO A 372 3.82 -19.74 27.66
CA PRO A 372 2.58 -19.71 26.89
C PRO A 372 2.23 -18.34 26.32
N THR A 373 2.40 -17.26 27.07
CA THR A 373 2.15 -15.89 26.57
C THR A 373 3.03 -15.58 25.36
N LEU A 374 4.33 -15.80 25.48
CA LEU A 374 5.27 -15.57 24.38
C LEU A 374 4.92 -16.41 23.14
N SER A 375 4.46 -17.65 23.36
CA SER A 375 4.04 -18.54 22.27
C SER A 375 2.76 -18.07 21.58
N LEU A 376 1.80 -17.55 22.35
CA LEU A 376 0.53 -17.04 21.81
C LEU A 376 0.73 -15.76 21.00
N ASN A 377 1.57 -14.85 21.48
CA ASN A 377 2.02 -13.68 20.72
C ASN A 377 2.63 -14.09 19.38
N PHE A 378 3.64 -14.98 19.40
CA PHE A 378 4.26 -15.47 18.16
C PHE A 378 3.27 -16.13 17.18
N VAL A 379 2.32 -16.92 17.70
CA VAL A 379 1.30 -17.59 16.87
C VAL A 379 0.32 -16.60 16.27
N SER A 380 -0.11 -15.63 17.06
CA SER A 380 -0.97 -14.53 16.64
C SER A 380 -0.28 -13.68 15.57
N GLY A 381 0.97 -13.28 15.82
CA GLY A 381 1.82 -12.54 14.90
C GLY A 381 2.15 -13.25 13.58
N MET A 382 1.92 -14.56 13.45
CA MET A 382 2.02 -15.23 12.14
C MET A 382 0.99 -14.71 11.12
N SER A 383 -0.06 -14.00 11.55
CA SER A 383 -1.03 -13.37 10.65
C SER A 383 -0.39 -12.33 9.72
N VAL A 384 0.78 -11.79 10.05
CA VAL A 384 1.59 -10.94 9.14
C VAL A 384 1.94 -11.65 7.84
N ILE A 385 2.17 -12.97 7.89
CA ILE A 385 2.38 -13.77 6.68
C ILE A 385 1.09 -13.84 5.88
N LEU A 386 -0.06 -14.06 6.54
CA LEU A 386 -1.36 -14.09 5.86
C LEU A 386 -1.68 -12.76 5.16
N GLY A 387 -1.36 -11.64 5.79
CA GLY A 387 -1.53 -10.31 5.18
C GLY A 387 -0.69 -10.14 3.92
N VAL A 388 0.58 -10.55 3.98
CA VAL A 388 1.47 -10.57 2.80
C VAL A 388 0.88 -11.46 1.71
N LEU A 389 0.35 -12.64 2.07
CA LEU A 389 -0.26 -13.56 1.12
C LEU A 389 -1.47 -12.94 0.42
N ILE A 390 -2.33 -12.24 1.14
CA ILE A 390 -3.50 -11.55 0.58
C ILE A 390 -3.05 -10.43 -0.36
N SER A 391 -2.13 -9.57 0.09
CA SER A 391 -1.70 -8.39 -0.65
C SER A 391 -0.92 -8.75 -1.93
N VAL A 392 0.10 -9.58 -1.82
CA VAL A 392 0.89 -10.08 -2.97
C VAL A 392 0.07 -11.03 -3.86
N GLY A 393 -0.82 -11.83 -3.24
CA GLY A 393 -1.74 -12.71 -3.94
C GLY A 393 -2.70 -11.97 -4.87
N SER A 394 -3.14 -10.77 -4.47
CA SER A 394 -4.07 -9.93 -5.24
C SER A 394 -3.48 -9.36 -6.54
N GLY A 395 -2.14 -9.29 -6.64
CA GLY A 395 -1.44 -8.82 -7.85
C GLY A 395 -1.43 -7.29 -7.97
N ASN A 396 -0.47 -6.76 -8.75
CA ASN A 396 -0.17 -5.33 -8.87
C ASN A 396 -1.10 -4.54 -9.82
N LYS A 397 -2.18 -5.16 -10.30
CA LYS A 397 -3.17 -4.53 -11.20
C LYS A 397 -4.50 -4.24 -10.49
N ASN A 398 -4.52 -4.32 -9.16
CA ASN A 398 -5.76 -4.23 -8.36
C ASN A 398 -5.67 -3.11 -7.32
N ASP A 399 -5.35 -1.91 -7.79
CA ASP A 399 -5.18 -0.72 -6.96
C ASP A 399 -6.42 -0.47 -6.11
N PHE A 400 -7.62 -0.63 -6.67
CA PHE A 400 -8.86 -0.47 -5.91
C PHE A 400 -8.92 -1.38 -4.68
N LEU A 401 -8.60 -2.67 -4.82
CA LEU A 401 -8.56 -3.60 -3.69
C LEU A 401 -7.45 -3.24 -2.69
N HIS A 402 -6.25 -2.89 -3.17
CA HIS A 402 -5.17 -2.47 -2.29
C HIS A 402 -5.53 -1.21 -1.51
N GLY A 403 -6.16 -0.23 -2.16
CA GLY A 403 -6.68 0.96 -1.51
C GLY A 403 -7.71 0.64 -0.42
N LEU A 404 -8.66 -0.25 -0.70
CA LEU A 404 -9.63 -0.71 0.32
C LEU A 404 -8.94 -1.42 1.50
N LEU A 405 -7.95 -2.28 1.22
CA LEU A 405 -7.20 -2.99 2.26
C LEU A 405 -6.34 -2.04 3.12
N LEU A 406 -5.72 -1.02 2.51
CA LEU A 406 -4.97 0.01 3.24
C LEU A 406 -5.90 0.91 4.07
N ALA A 407 -7.04 1.33 3.52
CA ALA A 407 -8.03 2.11 4.27
C ALA A 407 -8.57 1.30 5.47
N PHE A 408 -8.91 0.03 5.26
CA PHE A 408 -9.28 -0.90 6.33
C PHE A 408 -8.18 -1.00 7.40
N GLY A 409 -6.94 -1.23 6.97
CA GLY A 409 -5.81 -1.36 7.89
C GLY A 409 -5.54 -0.09 8.70
N ALA A 410 -5.63 1.08 8.06
CA ALA A 410 -5.51 2.37 8.72
C ALA A 410 -6.60 2.58 9.78
N GLY A 411 -7.83 2.12 9.50
CA GLY A 411 -8.93 2.09 10.47
C GLY A 411 -8.62 1.22 11.70
N VAL A 412 -8.04 0.03 11.49
CA VAL A 412 -7.59 -0.86 12.58
C VAL A 412 -6.51 -0.18 13.42
N TYR A 413 -5.48 0.40 12.80
CA TYR A 413 -4.42 1.12 13.51
C TYR A 413 -4.94 2.32 14.28
N LEU A 414 -5.87 3.08 13.70
CA LEU A 414 -6.51 4.20 14.37
C LEU A 414 -7.25 3.73 15.63
N GLN A 415 -7.98 2.61 15.55
CA GLN A 415 -8.68 2.04 16.69
C GLN A 415 -7.71 1.58 17.79
N ILE A 416 -6.64 0.87 17.44
CA ILE A 416 -5.64 0.40 18.42
C ILE A 416 -4.95 1.61 19.09
N ALA A 417 -4.49 2.57 18.30
CA ALA A 417 -3.83 3.76 18.82
C ALA A 417 -4.75 4.57 19.74
N ALA A 418 -5.96 4.92 19.27
CA ALA A 418 -6.83 5.87 19.93
C ALA A 418 -7.73 5.25 21.02
N ALA A 419 -8.20 4.02 20.83
CA ALA A 419 -9.17 3.38 21.71
C ALA A 419 -8.59 2.27 22.60
N GLU A 420 -7.34 1.85 22.37
CA GLU A 420 -6.68 0.84 23.20
C GLU A 420 -5.43 1.39 23.90
N CYS A 421 -4.44 1.89 23.15
CA CYS A 421 -3.20 2.40 23.74
C CYS A 421 -3.44 3.70 24.54
N MET A 422 -4.11 4.69 23.95
CA MET A 422 -4.29 6.00 24.59
C MET A 422 -5.12 5.97 25.88
N PRO A 423 -6.18 5.15 26.03
CA PRO A 423 -6.85 4.97 27.32
C PRO A 423 -5.93 4.41 28.42
N ARG A 424 -5.06 3.44 28.09
CA ARG A 424 -4.05 2.90 29.03
C ARG A 424 -3.07 3.99 29.47
N VAL A 425 -2.66 4.87 28.55
CA VAL A 425 -1.83 6.05 28.86
C VAL A 425 -2.59 7.02 29.76
N SER A 426 -3.86 7.30 29.48
CA SER A 426 -4.68 8.23 30.26
C SER A 426 -4.82 7.80 31.73
N VAL A 427 -5.03 6.50 31.96
CA VAL A 427 -5.09 5.91 33.32
C VAL A 427 -3.72 5.92 34.00
N SER A 428 -2.63 5.73 33.25
CA SER A 428 -1.27 5.65 33.80
C SER A 428 -0.62 7.03 34.02
N ALA A 429 -1.03 8.07 33.29
CA ALA A 429 -0.42 9.40 33.31
C ALA A 429 -0.98 10.28 34.45
N THR A 430 -0.84 9.80 35.68
CA THR A 430 -1.41 10.37 36.91
C THR A 430 -0.74 11.68 37.36
N SER A 431 0.49 11.95 36.92
CA SER A 431 1.27 13.14 37.31
C SER A 431 1.74 13.96 36.11
N PRO A 432 2.05 15.27 36.28
CA PRO A 432 2.57 16.11 35.20
C PRO A 432 3.85 15.56 34.55
N ARG A 433 4.72 14.90 35.34
CA ARG A 433 5.94 14.28 34.82
C ARG A 433 5.63 13.08 33.92
N LEU A 434 4.68 12.24 34.31
CA LEU A 434 4.25 11.09 33.50
C LEU A 434 3.54 11.56 32.22
N ARG A 435 2.73 12.62 32.29
CA ARG A 435 2.13 13.25 31.11
C ARG A 435 3.16 13.83 30.14
N ALA A 436 4.19 14.49 30.65
CA ALA A 436 5.28 14.96 29.79
C ALA A 436 6.04 13.79 29.15
N THR A 437 6.24 12.70 29.90
CA THR A 437 6.90 11.48 29.41
C THR A 437 6.05 10.79 28.33
N SER A 438 4.73 10.70 28.50
CA SER A 438 3.83 10.12 27.51
C SER A 438 3.83 10.94 26.21
N ILE A 439 3.74 12.28 26.30
CA ILE A 439 3.84 13.15 25.12
C ILE A 439 5.17 12.96 24.40
N LEU A 440 6.29 12.96 25.13
CA LEU A 440 7.62 12.78 24.53
C LEU A 440 7.74 11.43 23.82
N THR A 441 7.31 10.35 24.45
CA THR A 441 7.39 9.00 23.87
C THR A 441 6.43 8.79 22.71
N PHE A 442 5.25 9.41 22.74
CA PHE A 442 4.34 9.49 21.60
C PHE A 442 5.00 10.18 20.41
N ILE A 443 5.64 11.34 20.61
CA ILE A 443 6.36 12.07 19.56
C ILE A 443 7.51 11.21 19.00
N VAL A 444 8.25 10.50 19.85
CA VAL A 444 9.29 9.56 19.40
C VAL A 444 8.70 8.46 18.50
N GLY A 445 7.55 7.90 18.88
CA GLY A 445 6.83 6.93 18.04
C GLY A 445 6.43 7.51 16.68
N VAL A 446 5.86 8.72 16.67
CA VAL A 446 5.50 9.43 15.43
C VAL A 446 6.73 9.62 14.54
N ILE A 447 7.80 10.19 15.08
CA ILE A 447 9.03 10.50 14.34
C ILE A 447 9.65 9.23 13.77
N ALA A 448 9.70 8.14 14.54
CA ALA A 448 10.33 6.91 14.07
C ALA A 448 9.67 6.36 12.79
N ILE A 449 8.34 6.48 12.69
CA ILE A 449 7.61 6.13 11.48
C ILE A 449 7.77 7.22 10.41
N SER A 450 7.74 8.50 10.77
CA SER A 450 7.94 9.59 9.80
C SER A 450 9.33 9.59 9.16
N LEU A 451 10.36 9.10 9.84
CA LEU A 451 11.71 8.98 9.25
C LEU A 451 11.74 7.99 8.09
N VAL A 452 10.87 6.99 8.08
CA VAL A 452 10.70 6.08 6.93
C VAL A 452 10.20 6.83 5.69
N LEU A 453 9.51 7.96 5.87
CA LEU A 453 9.01 8.80 4.77
C LEU A 453 10.03 9.76 4.18
N LEU A 454 11.19 9.99 4.82
CA LEU A 454 12.17 10.98 4.32
C LEU A 454 12.75 10.64 2.94
N ASN A 455 12.67 9.37 2.53
CA ASN A 455 13.06 8.90 1.20
C ASN A 455 11.86 8.45 0.35
N HIS A 456 10.64 8.81 0.74
CA HIS A 456 9.43 8.40 0.04
C HIS A 456 9.21 9.26 -1.20
N LYS A 457 9.52 8.70 -2.37
CA LYS A 457 8.77 9.04 -3.57
C LYS A 457 7.45 8.28 -3.46
N HIS A 458 6.31 8.95 -3.64
CA HIS A 458 5.00 8.29 -3.65
C HIS A 458 5.06 7.02 -4.49
N CYS A 459 4.33 5.98 -4.11
CA CYS A 459 4.21 4.75 -4.90
C CYS A 459 3.36 5.05 -6.15
N THR A 460 3.85 5.94 -7.00
CA THR A 460 3.41 6.07 -8.37
C THR A 460 3.83 4.80 -9.09
N VAL A 461 2.94 4.28 -9.93
CA VAL A 461 3.22 3.19 -10.85
C VAL A 461 4.63 3.40 -11.41
N ALA A 462 5.55 2.49 -11.07
CA ALA A 462 6.90 2.55 -11.60
C ALA A 462 6.79 2.34 -13.12
N VAL A 463 6.87 3.43 -13.88
CA VAL A 463 7.42 3.36 -15.23
C VAL A 463 8.90 3.02 -15.02
N ASP A 464 9.30 1.85 -15.50
CA ASP A 464 10.61 1.26 -15.21
C ASP A 464 11.77 2.21 -15.58
N GLY A 465 12.73 2.36 -14.66
CA GLY A 465 14.03 2.93 -15.00
C GLY A 465 14.82 3.49 -13.81
N GLY A 466 15.80 2.75 -13.31
CA GLY A 466 16.92 3.34 -12.55
C GLY A 466 17.35 2.60 -11.29
N ASP A 467 18.00 1.45 -11.44
CA ASP A 467 19.03 1.03 -10.50
C ASP A 467 20.21 2.01 -10.59
N SER A 468 20.52 2.74 -9.52
CA SER A 468 21.92 2.97 -9.13
C SER A 468 22.03 3.67 -7.77
N ASN A 469 22.80 3.01 -6.90
CA ASN A 469 23.56 3.61 -5.81
C ASN A 469 24.25 4.91 -6.26
N ALA A 470 24.08 5.99 -5.51
CA ALA A 470 25.07 7.07 -5.49
C ALA A 470 25.05 7.79 -4.13
N HIS A 471 26.25 7.95 -3.60
CA HIS A 471 26.60 8.44 -2.28
C HIS A 471 26.32 9.94 -2.08
N LEU A 472 26.14 10.29 -0.79
CA LEU A 472 26.60 11.50 -0.09
C LEU A 472 26.99 12.71 -0.97
N HIS A 473 26.25 13.81 -0.81
CA HIS A 473 26.80 15.07 -0.28
C HIS A 473 25.71 15.93 0.35
#